data_AF-A0A932FY76-F1
#
_entry.id   AF-A0A932FY76-F1
#
_cell.length_a   1.000
_cell.length_b   1.000
_cell.length_c   1.000
_cell.angle_alpha   90.00
_cell.angle_beta   90.00
_cell.angle_gamma   90.00
#
_symmetry.space_group_name_H-M   'P 1'
#
loop_
_entity.id
_entity.type
_entity.pdbx_description
1 polymer ?
#
loop_
_entity_poly.entity_id
_entity_poly.type
_entity_poly.pdbx_seq_one_letter_code
_entity_poly.pdbx_strand_id
1 'polypeptide(L)' 'MLSTDVLAEILRLPAQERARLALEILRSLDGEPETAVAQAWDEEIERRGGEVDAGRAETMTLDEFRAHVRRRRSDRTPR' A
#
# COMPACT_ATOMS: atom_id res chain seq x y z
N MET A 1 12.12 -19.63 -23.58
CA MET A 1 10.83 -18.95 -23.38
C MET A 1 11.14 -17.48 -23.18
N LEU A 2 10.60 -16.59 -24.02
CA LEU A 2 10.87 -15.15 -23.91
C LEU A 2 9.94 -14.55 -22.83
N SER A 3 10.32 -13.44 -22.21
CA SER A 3 9.49 -12.79 -21.18
C SER A 3 8.10 -12.41 -21.70
N THR A 4 8.00 -12.10 -22.99
CA THR A 4 6.75 -11.81 -23.70
C THR A 4 5.81 -13.01 -23.76
N ASP A 5 6.33 -14.23 -23.89
CA ASP A 5 5.52 -15.45 -23.94
C ASP A 5 4.87 -15.72 -22.57
N VAL A 6 5.64 -15.56 -21.48
CA VAL A 6 5.17 -15.68 -20.10
C VAL A 6 4.10 -14.65 -19.77
N LEU A 7 4.31 -13.40 -20.20
CA LEU A 7 3.33 -12.34 -20.00
C LEU A 7 2.01 -12.67 -20.72
N ALA A 8 2.08 -13.16 -21.96
CA ALA A 8 0.90 -13.55 -22.71
C ALA A 8 0.11 -14.68 -22.04
N GLU A 9 0.80 -15.64 -21.41
CA GLU A 9 0.16 -16.71 -20.63
C GLU A 9 -0.52 -16.18 -19.36
N ILE A 10 0.17 -15.34 -18.59
CA ILE A 10 -0.39 -14.71 -17.38
C ILE A 10 -1.65 -13.90 -17.73
N LEU A 11 -1.63 -13.14 -18.83
CA LEU A 11 -2.77 -12.32 -19.24
C LEU A 11 -4.01 -13.13 -19.66
N ARG A 12 -3.87 -14.43 -19.98
CA ARG A 12 -5.01 -15.33 -20.26
C ARG A 12 -5.72 -15.84 -19.01
N LEU A 13 -5.09 -15.76 -17.83
CA LEU A 13 -5.68 -16.23 -16.58
C LEU A 13 -6.84 -15.32 -16.12
N PRO A 14 -7.76 -15.83 -15.29
CA PRO A 14 -8.77 -14.99 -14.62
C PRO A 14 -8.15 -13.85 -13.81
N ALA A 15 -8.89 -12.74 -13.67
CA ALA A 15 -8.38 -11.54 -13.02
C ALA A 15 -7.83 -11.77 -11.60
N GLN A 16 -8.47 -12.66 -10.83
CA GLN A 16 -8.04 -13.00 -9.48
C GLN A 16 -6.69 -13.73 -9.45
N GLU A 17 -6.47 -14.65 -10.38
CA GLU A 17 -5.20 -15.38 -10.50
C GLU A 17 -4.07 -14.45 -10.95
N ARG A 18 -4.35 -13.53 -11.89
CA ARG A 18 -3.39 -12.50 -12.28
C ARG A 18 -3.02 -11.59 -11.12
N ALA A 19 -4.00 -11.17 -10.31
CA ALA A 19 -3.74 -10.34 -9.13
C ALA A 19 -2.86 -11.09 -8.10
N ARG A 20 -3.12 -12.38 -7.90
CA ARG A 20 -2.28 -13.22 -7.04
C ARG A 20 -0.84 -13.31 -7.55
N LEU A 21 -0.66 -13.61 -8.84
CA LEU A 21 0.69 -13.71 -9.44
C LEU A 21 1.42 -12.37 -9.40
N ALA A 22 0.74 -11.25 -9.67
CA ALA A 22 1.32 -9.93 -9.54
C ALA A 22 1.82 -9.66 -8.12
N LEU A 23 1.04 -10.03 -7.09
CA LEU A 23 1.46 -9.90 -5.70
C LEU A 23 2.69 -10.76 -5.37
N GLU A 24 2.72 -12.01 -5.82
CA GLU A 24 3.86 -12.90 -5.57
C GLU A 24 5.13 -12.40 -6.28
N ILE A 25 5.01 -11.89 -7.51
CA ILE A 25 6.13 -11.25 -8.22
C ILE A 25 6.61 -10.03 -7.45
N LEU A 26 5.72 -9.14 -7.02
CA LEU A 26 6.11 -7.96 -6.23
C LEU A 26 6.84 -8.35 -4.95
N ARG A 27 6.35 -9.36 -4.22
CA ARG A 27 7.02 -9.90 -3.03
C ARG A 27 8.39 -10.48 -3.33
N SER A 28 8.56 -11.11 -4.49
CA SER A 28 9.88 -11.64 -4.90
C SER A 28 10.88 -10.55 -5.25
N LEU A 29 10.41 -9.33 -5.53
CA LEU A 29 11.23 -8.15 -5.77
C LEU A 29 11.59 -7.40 -4.48
N ASP A 30 10.90 -7.67 -3.37
CA ASP A 30 11.26 -7.12 -2.08
C ASP A 30 12.64 -7.67 -1.69
N GLY A 31 13.65 -6.79 -1.72
CA GLY A 31 15.02 -7.12 -1.33
C GLY A 31 15.18 -7.21 0.19
N GLU A 32 16.41 -7.44 0.64
CA GLU A 32 16.73 -7.38 2.06
C GLU A 32 16.34 -6.01 2.64
N PRO A 33 15.72 -5.96 3.82
CA PRO A 33 15.33 -4.71 4.44
C PRO A 33 16.54 -3.77 4.57
N GLU A 34 16.41 -2.57 4.02
CA GLU A 34 17.42 -1.54 4.20
C GLU A 34 17.31 -1.00 5.63
N THR A 35 18.27 -1.36 6.50
CA THR A 35 18.29 -0.96 7.91
C THR A 35 18.14 0.55 8.09
N ALA A 36 18.75 1.35 7.21
CA ALA A 36 18.62 2.80 7.24
C ALA A 36 17.19 3.28 6.95
N VAL A 37 16.46 2.60 6.05
CA VAL A 37 15.05 2.91 5.76
C VAL A 37 14.17 2.56 6.96
N ALA A 38 14.40 1.40 7.59
CA ALA A 38 13.69 1.02 8.81
C ALA A 38 13.90 2.03 9.95
N GLN A 39 15.17 2.43 10.19
CA GLN A 39 15.50 3.45 11.19
C GLN A 39 14.84 4.80 10.90
N ALA A 40 14.85 5.24 9.64
CA ALA A 40 14.19 6.49 9.26
C ALA A 40 12.67 6.44 9.48
N TRP A 41 12.04 5.27 9.33
CA TRP A 41 10.63 5.09 9.67
C TRP A 41 10.39 5.11 11.17
N ASP A 42 11.25 4.50 11.98
CA ASP A 42 11.16 4.54 13.43
C ASP A 42 11.25 5.98 13.96
N GLU A 43 12.23 6.75 13.47
CA GLU A 43 12.40 8.17 13.79
C GLU A 43 11.16 9.00 13.41
N GLU A 44 10.58 8.74 12.24
CA GLU A 44 9.39 9.44 11.77
C GLU A 44 8.13 9.09 12.58
N ILE A 45 7.99 7.83 13.02
CA ILE A 45 6.89 7.40 13.88
C ILE A 45 6.96 8.12 15.22
N GLU A 46 8.14 8.15 15.86
CA GLU A 46 8.34 8.86 17.13
C GLU A 46 8.05 10.36 16.98
N ARG A 47 8.55 10.98 15.90
CA ARG A 47 8.30 12.40 15.63
C ARG A 47 6.81 12.69 15.47
N ARG A 48 6.09 11.92 14.67
CA ARG A 48 4.64 12.11 14.45
C ARG A 48 3.80 11.79 15.68
N GLY A 49 4.16 10.76 16.43
CA GLY A 49 3.54 10.44 17.71
C GLY A 49 3.62 11.63 18.68
N GLY A 50 4.82 12.20 18.83
CA GLY A 50 5.02 13.39 19.64
C GLY A 50 4.28 14.64 19.16
N GLU A 51 4.01 14.78 17.86
CA GLU A 51 3.16 15.86 17.34
C GLU A 51 1.69 15.68 17.69
N VAL A 52 1.19 14.45 17.68
CA VAL A 52 -0.17 14.11 18.10
C VAL A 52 -0.33 14.36 19.60
N ASP A 53 0.58 13.84 20.41
CA ASP A 53 0.52 13.98 21.87
C ASP A 53 0.60 15.46 22.32
N ALA A 54 1.40 16.26 21.60
CA ALA A 54 1.51 17.69 21.87
C ALA A 54 0.40 18.55 21.25
N GLY A 55 -0.58 17.95 20.56
CA GLY A 55 -1.68 18.67 19.90
C GLY A 55 -1.25 19.56 18.74
N ARG A 56 -0.09 19.30 18.14
CA ARG A 56 0.43 20.04 16.97
C ARG A 56 0.01 19.42 15.65
N ALA A 57 -0.31 18.12 15.65
CA ALA A 57 -0.78 17.44 14.45
C ALA A 57 -2.20 17.86 14.08
N GLU A 58 -2.46 18.04 12.78
CA GLU A 58 -3.83 18.10 12.27
C GLU A 58 -4.43 16.70 12.37
N THR A 59 -5.48 16.56 13.18
CA THR A 59 -6.16 15.28 13.42
C THR A 59 -7.61 15.36 12.99
N MET A 60 -8.22 14.21 12.79
CA MET A 60 -9.66 14.08 12.57
C MET A 60 -10.22 13.02 13.51
N THR A 61 -11.48 13.17 13.87
CA THR A 61 -12.21 12.19 14.66
C THR A 61 -12.35 10.88 13.88
N LEU A 62 -12.62 9.79 14.61
CA LEU A 62 -12.86 8.49 14.01
C LEU A 62 -14.05 8.50 13.03
N ASP A 63 -15.07 9.30 13.29
CA ASP A 63 -16.25 9.39 12.43
C ASP A 63 -15.97 10.16 11.14
N GLU A 64 -15.20 11.25 11.21
CA GLU A 64 -14.69 11.96 10.03
C GLU A 64 -13.81 11.04 9.18
N PHE A 65 -12.89 10.30 9.80
CA PHE A 65 -12.06 9.31 9.10
C PHE A 65 -12.91 8.25 8.39
N ARG A 66 -13.90 7.68 9.08
CA ARG A 66 -14.80 6.67 8.50
C ARG A 66 -15.58 7.23 7.31
N ALA A 67 -16.09 8.46 7.41
CA ALA A 67 -16.78 9.13 6.31
C ALA A 67 -15.83 9.37 5.12
N HIS A 68 -14.61 9.82 5.38
CA HIS A 68 -13.57 10.02 4.36
C HIS A 68 -13.26 8.72 3.60
N VAL A 69 -13.04 7.62 4.31
CA VAL A 69 -12.72 6.31 3.70
C VAL A 69 -13.89 5.79 2.86
N ARG A 70 -15.13 5.90 3.35
CA ARG A 70 -16.32 5.48 2.59
C ARG A 70 -16.42 6.24 1.26
N ARG A 71 -16.26 7.56 1.29
CA ARG A 71 -16.27 8.41 0.09
C ARG A 71 -15.17 8.01 -0.89
N ARG A 72 -13.92 7.85 -0.43
CA ARG A 72 -12.82 7.42 -1.33
C ARG A 72 -13.08 6.06 -1.99
N ARG A 73 -13.76 5.14 -1.31
CA ARG A 73 -14.10 3.82 -1.86
C ARG A 73 -15.22 3.89 -2.89
N SER A 74 -16.24 4.73 -2.67
CA SER A 74 -17.28 4.96 -3.68
C SER A 74 -16.68 5.61 -4.95
N ASP A 75 -15.72 6.52 -4.79
CA ASP A 75 -15.10 7.23 -5.91
C ASP A 75 -14.16 6.32 -6.75
N ARG A 76 -13.59 5.27 -6.14
CA ARG A 76 -12.72 4.30 -6.82
C ARG A 76 -13.48 3.17 -7.53
N THR A 77 -14.76 3.00 -7.26
CA THR A 77 -15.57 2.00 -7.95
C THR A 77 -15.94 2.57 -9.31
N PRO A 78 -15.45 2.01 -10.44
CA PRO A 78 -15.95 2.42 -11.74
C PRO A 78 -17.44 2.07 -11.77
N ARG A 79 -18.27 3.07 -12.10
CA ARG A 79 -19.70 2.88 -12.37
C ARG A 79 -19.89 1.98 -13.58
#